data_AF-A0A7V3LXL5-F1
#
_entry.id   AF-A0A7V3LXL5-F1
#
_cell.length_a   1.000
_cell.length_b   1.000
_cell.length_c   1.000
_cell.angle_alpha   90.00
_cell.angle_beta   90.00
_cell.angle_gamma   90.00
#
_symmetry.space_group_name_H-M   'P 1'
#
loop_
_entity.id
_entity.type
_entity.pdbx_description
1 polymer ?
#
loop_
_entity_poly.entity_id
_entity_poly.type
_entity_poly.pdbx_seq_one_letter_code
_entity_poly.pdbx_strand_id
1 'polypeptide(L)'
;MKFLSILIGFFTLALWYRPRSAAGAILLWTPKLISGAFAPIQAVIGAIIALYGLARRDWLLAGTGAAEAALNAAHVQQVTRDRSSQFDEVFAPGWRDAVPPQLEEHFLPGPWQPLFLPPEDVIWQRDLIVGEKYAGGPLLADLWQPKPGQWRSGLAILYTHGGA
;
A
#
# COMPACT_ATOMS: atom_id res chain seq x y z
N MET A 1 -13.13 -24.02 13.67
CA MET A 1 -11.72 -23.96 13.23
C MET A 1 -11.55 -24.26 11.74
N LYS A 2 -12.07 -25.38 11.20
CA LYS A 2 -11.93 -25.73 9.76
C LYS A 2 -12.41 -24.65 8.77
N PHE A 3 -13.55 -24.01 9.03
CA PHE A 3 -14.09 -22.94 8.17
C PHE A 3 -13.14 -21.72 8.10
N LEU A 4 -12.56 -21.33 9.23
CA LEU A 4 -11.63 -20.20 9.30
C LEU A 4 -10.35 -20.48 8.50
N SER A 5 -9.80 -21.70 8.59
CA SER A 5 -8.63 -22.10 7.80
C SER A 5 -8.89 -22.13 6.29
N ILE A 6 -10.09 -22.58 5.86
CA ILE A 6 -10.47 -22.57 4.43
C ILE A 6 -10.59 -21.12 3.93
N LEU A 7 -11.23 -20.26 4.72
CA LEU A 7 -11.41 -18.86 4.38
C LEU A 7 -10.06 -18.13 4.24
N ILE A 8 -9.14 -18.33 5.19
CA ILE A 8 -7.78 -17.77 5.16
C ILE A 8 -6.99 -18.29 3.96
N GLY A 9 -7.08 -19.59 3.67
CA GLY A 9 -6.43 -20.20 2.51
C GLY A 9 -6.96 -19.63 1.18
N PHE A 10 -8.27 -19.37 1.09
CA PHE A 10 -8.87 -18.72 -0.08
C PHE A 10 -8.33 -17.30 -0.27
N PHE A 11 -8.26 -16.49 0.79
CA PHE A 11 -7.73 -15.12 0.70
C PHE A 11 -6.26 -15.10 0.28
N THR A 12 -5.44 -15.96 0.89
CA THR A 12 -4.03 -16.09 0.53
C THR A 12 -3.85 -16.50 -0.94
N LEU A 13 -4.63 -17.46 -1.45
CA LEU A 13 -4.55 -17.88 -2.86
C LEU A 13 -5.08 -16.80 -3.82
N ALA A 14 -6.17 -16.12 -3.45
CA ALA A 14 -6.75 -15.04 -4.24
C ALA A 14 -5.75 -13.92 -4.49
N LEU A 15 -4.85 -13.67 -3.52
CA LEU A 15 -3.82 -12.65 -3.60
C LEU A 15 -2.81 -12.91 -4.73
N TRP A 16 -2.47 -14.17 -4.98
CA TRP A 16 -1.51 -14.58 -6.02
C TRP A 16 -2.15 -14.89 -7.37
N TYR A 17 -3.44 -15.21 -7.41
CA TYR A 17 -4.13 -15.53 -8.64
C TYR A 17 -4.31 -14.29 -9.54
N ARG A 18 -3.82 -14.34 -10.79
CA ARG A 18 -4.00 -13.26 -11.77
C ARG A 18 -5.09 -13.62 -12.79
N PRO A 19 -6.33 -13.12 -12.64
CA PRO A 19 -7.40 -13.42 -13.58
C PRO A 19 -7.09 -12.83 -14.95
N ARG A 20 -7.34 -13.62 -16.01
CA ARG A 20 -7.19 -13.19 -17.41
C ARG A 20 -8.43 -12.49 -17.95
N SER A 21 -9.57 -12.62 -17.29
CA SER A 21 -10.83 -12.00 -17.69
C SER A 21 -11.17 -10.79 -16.81
N ALA A 22 -11.79 -9.77 -17.41
CA ALA A 22 -12.25 -8.59 -16.68
C ALA A 22 -13.23 -8.95 -15.56
N ALA A 23 -14.16 -9.87 -15.80
CA ALA A 23 -15.10 -10.35 -14.78
C ALA A 23 -14.39 -11.02 -13.60
N GLY A 24 -13.36 -11.83 -13.87
CA GLY A 24 -12.54 -12.45 -12.81
C GLY A 24 -11.73 -11.42 -12.02
N ALA A 25 -11.25 -10.37 -12.69
CA ALA A 25 -10.56 -9.26 -12.03
C ALA A 25 -11.48 -8.50 -11.08
N ILE A 26 -12.72 -8.22 -11.50
CA ILE A 26 -13.73 -7.55 -10.68
C ILE A 26 -14.13 -8.42 -9.48
N LEU A 27 -14.43 -9.71 -9.72
CA LEU A 27 -14.86 -10.62 -8.66
C LEU A 27 -13.79 -10.80 -7.57
N LEU A 28 -12.51 -10.86 -7.97
CA LEU A 28 -11.40 -11.03 -7.05
C LEU A 28 -10.84 -9.71 -6.50
N TRP A 29 -11.38 -8.56 -6.92
CA TRP A 29 -10.87 -7.26 -6.49
C TRP A 29 -11.04 -7.05 -4.98
N THR A 30 -12.27 -7.17 -4.47
CA THR A 30 -12.54 -6.99 -3.04
C THR A 30 -11.81 -8.02 -2.18
N PRO A 31 -11.82 -9.33 -2.51
CA PRO A 31 -11.06 -10.31 -1.73
C PRO A 31 -9.55 -10.05 -1.72
N LYS A 32 -8.97 -9.62 -2.86
CA LYS A 32 -7.55 -9.26 -2.92
C LYS A 32 -7.22 -8.03 -2.08
N LEU A 33 -8.07 -7.00 -2.11
CA LEU A 33 -7.87 -5.80 -1.31
C LEU A 33 -7.89 -6.11 0.18
N ILE A 34 -8.90 -6.87 0.63
CA ILE A 34 -9.01 -7.30 2.02
C ILE A 34 -7.78 -8.14 2.39
N SER A 35 -7.43 -9.13 1.57
CA SER A 35 -6.27 -9.99 1.85
C SER A 35 -4.96 -9.21 1.89
N GLY A 36 -4.75 -8.25 1.00
CA GLY A 36 -3.55 -7.41 0.96
C GLY A 36 -3.46 -6.49 2.17
N ALA A 37 -4.56 -5.83 2.55
CA ALA A 37 -4.62 -4.96 3.72
C ALA A 37 -4.30 -5.71 5.02
N PHE A 38 -4.77 -6.96 5.14
CA PHE A 38 -4.53 -7.80 6.32
C PHE A 38 -3.28 -8.69 6.23
N ALA A 39 -2.50 -8.64 5.14
CA ALA A 39 -1.35 -9.52 4.94
C ALA A 39 -0.32 -9.46 6.10
N PRO A 40 0.06 -8.30 6.66
CA PRO A 40 0.97 -8.27 7.81
C PRO A 40 0.43 -9.02 9.03
N ILE A 41 -0.87 -8.87 9.30
CA ILE A 41 -1.55 -9.52 10.43
C ILE A 41 -1.64 -11.03 10.17
N GLN A 42 -2.00 -11.44 8.95
CA GLN A 42 -2.03 -12.84 8.54
C GLN A 42 -0.65 -13.50 8.64
N ALA A 43 0.42 -12.78 8.29
CA ALA A 43 1.79 -13.30 8.43
C ALA A 43 2.12 -13.66 9.88
N VAL A 44 1.73 -12.80 10.83
CA VAL A 44 1.93 -13.03 12.28
C VAL A 44 1.06 -14.19 12.77
N ILE A 45 -0.21 -14.24 12.36
CA ILE A 45 -1.13 -15.33 12.72
C ILE A 45 -0.59 -16.68 12.22
N GLY A 46 -0.16 -16.75 10.96
CA GLY A 46 0.45 -17.94 10.36
C GLY A 46 1.70 -18.39 11.13
N ALA A 47 2.56 -17.46 11.54
CA ALA A 47 3.74 -17.77 12.34
C ALA A 47 3.38 -18.35 13.72
N ILE A 48 2.36 -17.80 14.39
CA ILE A 48 1.86 -18.33 15.66
C ILE A 48 1.31 -19.75 15.49
N ILE A 49 0.53 -19.98 14.43
CA ILE A 49 -0.02 -21.31 14.10
C ILE A 49 1.13 -22.31 13.84
N ALA A 50 2.16 -21.89 13.11
CA ALA A 50 3.31 -22.73 12.81
C ALA A 50 4.05 -23.17 14.08
N LEU A 51 4.34 -22.23 14.98
CA LEU A 51 4.98 -22.48 16.27
C LEU A 51 4.13 -23.39 17.16
N TYR A 52 2.81 -23.18 17.18
CA TYR A 52 1.89 -24.02 17.92
C TYR A 52 1.85 -25.47 17.38
N GLY A 53 1.84 -25.63 16.05
CA GLY A 53 1.92 -26.94 15.40
C GLY A 53 3.21 -27.68 15.74
N LEU A 54 4.35 -26.98 15.70
CA LEU A 54 5.66 -27.52 16.12
C LEU A 54 5.63 -27.99 17.58
N ALA A 55 5.10 -27.18 18.50
CA ALA A 55 4.99 -27.54 19.92
C ALA A 55 4.11 -28.78 20.16
N ARG A 56 3.06 -28.96 19.34
CA ARG A 56 2.15 -30.12 19.39
C ARG A 56 2.65 -31.33 18.59
N ARG A 57 3.78 -31.22 17.87
CA ARG A 57 4.26 -32.19 16.88
C ARG A 57 3.25 -32.48 15.76
N ASP A 58 2.36 -31.53 15.50
CA ASP A 58 1.44 -31.57 14.38
C ASP A 58 2.10 -30.91 13.17
N TRP A 59 2.75 -31.72 12.35
CA TRP A 59 3.49 -31.27 11.17
C TRP A 59 2.60 -30.65 10.10
N LEU A 60 1.33 -31.09 10.02
CA LEU A 60 0.40 -30.52 9.06
C LEU A 60 0.05 -29.08 9.47
N LEU A 61 -0.28 -28.87 10.75
CA LEU A 61 -0.57 -27.54 11.28
C LEU A 61 0.66 -26.62 11.22
N ALA A 62 1.84 -27.17 11.52
CA ALA A 62 3.11 -26.44 11.40
C ALA A 62 3.36 -25.99 9.95
N GLY A 63 3.19 -26.90 8.99
CA GLY A 63 3.43 -26.64 7.58
C GLY A 63 2.46 -25.62 6.98
N THR A 64 1.17 -25.69 7.30
CA THR A 64 0.18 -24.74 6.79
C THR A 64 0.39 -23.35 7.36
N GLY A 65 0.65 -23.22 8.67
CA GLY A 65 0.97 -21.92 9.28
C GLY A 65 2.25 -21.30 8.71
N ALA A 66 3.29 -22.12 8.48
CA ALA A 66 4.54 -21.64 7.89
C ALA A 66 4.35 -21.16 6.44
N ALA A 67 3.56 -21.88 5.64
CA ALA A 67 3.23 -21.48 4.27
C ALA A 67 2.44 -20.17 4.24
N GLU A 68 1.43 -20.02 5.10
CA GLU A 68 0.65 -18.79 5.24
C GLU A 68 1.52 -17.59 5.63
N ALA A 69 2.41 -17.79 6.62
CA ALA A 69 3.34 -16.77 7.07
C ALA A 69 4.28 -16.32 5.94
N ALA A 70 4.90 -17.29 5.24
CA ALA A 70 5.82 -17.02 4.15
C ALA A 70 5.16 -16.29 2.97
N LEU A 71 3.97 -16.73 2.54
CA LEU A 71 3.27 -16.12 1.40
C LEU A 71 2.85 -14.68 1.70
N ASN A 72 2.33 -14.41 2.90
CA ASN A 72 1.93 -13.07 3.30
C ASN A 72 3.15 -12.16 3.54
N ALA A 73 4.22 -12.66 4.16
CA ALA A 73 5.46 -11.91 4.32
C ALA A 73 6.10 -11.56 2.97
N ALA A 74 6.11 -12.49 2.02
CA ALA A 74 6.58 -12.25 0.67
C ALA A 74 5.74 -11.19 -0.05
N HIS A 75 4.41 -11.20 0.14
CA HIS A 75 3.55 -10.15 -0.40
C HIS A 75 3.87 -8.78 0.21
N VAL A 76 3.95 -8.69 1.54
CA VAL A 76 4.30 -7.44 2.23
C VAL A 76 5.65 -6.93 1.71
N GLN A 77 6.66 -7.78 1.66
CA GLN A 77 7.97 -7.42 1.10
C GLN A 77 7.85 -6.93 -0.34
N GLN A 78 7.05 -7.57 -1.18
CA GLN A 78 6.88 -7.16 -2.58
C GLN A 78 6.23 -5.78 -2.73
N VAL A 79 5.26 -5.44 -1.88
CA VAL A 79 4.55 -4.16 -1.95
C VAL A 79 5.29 -3.03 -1.24
N THR A 80 6.10 -3.33 -0.21
CA THR A 80 6.90 -2.33 0.52
C THR A 80 8.35 -2.23 0.02
N ARG A 81 8.77 -3.08 -0.92
CA ARG A 81 10.13 -3.05 -1.47
C ARG A 81 10.45 -1.67 -2.04
N ASP A 82 11.63 -1.17 -1.69
CA ASP A 82 12.17 0.03 -2.29
C ASP A 82 12.33 -0.15 -3.81
N ARG A 83 11.80 0.83 -4.56
CA ARG A 83 11.88 0.91 -6.02
C ARG A 83 12.65 2.15 -6.48
N SER A 84 13.51 2.68 -5.63
CA SER A 84 14.41 3.81 -5.95
C SER A 84 15.18 3.62 -7.26
N SER A 85 15.59 2.40 -7.61
CA SER A 85 16.21 2.12 -8.91
C SER A 85 15.30 2.35 -10.13
N GLN A 86 13.98 2.27 -9.97
CA GLN A 86 13.01 2.59 -11.03
C GLN A 86 12.76 4.10 -11.14
N PHE A 87 13.12 4.90 -10.12
CA PHE A 87 13.00 6.36 -10.20
C PHE A 87 13.95 6.95 -11.23
N ASP A 88 15.17 6.42 -11.35
CA ASP A 88 16.14 6.87 -12.35
C ASP A 88 15.62 6.64 -13.79
N GLU A 89 14.83 5.58 -14.00
CA GLU A 89 14.19 5.31 -15.30
C GLU A 89 13.07 6.32 -15.62
N VAL A 90 12.38 6.84 -14.61
CA VAL A 90 11.23 7.75 -14.77
C VAL A 90 11.65 9.22 -14.79
N PHE A 91 12.60 9.61 -13.94
CA PHE A 91 13.03 10.99 -13.71
C PHE A 91 14.41 11.32 -14.31
N ALA A 92 14.98 10.38 -15.06
CA ALA A 92 16.35 10.37 -15.58
C ALA A 92 17.43 10.16 -14.49
N PRO A 93 18.60 9.60 -14.86
CA PRO A 93 19.73 9.45 -13.95
C PRO A 93 20.16 10.80 -13.36
N GLY A 94 20.41 10.83 -12.05
CA GLY A 94 20.84 12.05 -11.35
C GLY A 94 19.70 12.99 -10.96
N TRP A 95 18.44 12.56 -11.02
CA TRP A 95 17.29 13.37 -10.56
C TRP A 95 17.47 13.89 -9.13
N ARG A 96 18.16 13.11 -8.28
CA ARG A 96 18.42 13.47 -6.90
C ARG A 96 19.36 14.67 -6.76
N ASP A 97 20.28 14.86 -7.70
CA ASP A 97 21.19 16.02 -7.72
C ASP A 97 20.46 17.33 -8.03
N ALA A 98 19.26 17.24 -8.62
CA ALA A 98 18.39 18.38 -8.85
C ALA A 98 17.55 18.77 -7.61
N VAL A 99 17.60 17.97 -6.53
CA VAL A 99 16.90 18.26 -5.27
C VAL A 99 17.78 19.19 -4.43
N PRO A 100 17.29 20.40 -4.07
CA PRO A 100 18.00 21.27 -3.13
C PRO A 100 18.28 20.55 -1.81
N PRO A 101 19.50 20.65 -1.23
CA PRO A 101 19.85 19.95 0.01
C PRO A 101 18.89 20.22 1.18
N GLN A 102 18.30 21.41 1.22
CA GLN A 102 17.32 21.79 2.25
C GLN A 102 16.03 20.96 2.19
N LEU A 103 15.69 20.40 1.02
CA LEU A 103 14.52 19.53 0.86
C LEU A 103 14.82 18.08 1.23
N GLU A 104 16.07 17.63 1.12
CA GLU A 104 16.44 16.25 1.45
C GLU A 104 16.20 15.91 2.93
N GLU A 105 16.38 16.89 3.83
CA GLU A 105 16.10 16.72 5.27
C GLU A 105 14.62 16.41 5.56
N HIS A 106 13.73 16.76 4.64
CA HIS A 106 12.29 16.54 4.76
C HIS A 106 11.83 15.27 4.04
N PHE A 107 12.75 14.53 3.39
CA PHE A 107 12.40 13.28 2.74
C PHE A 107 12.13 12.20 3.78
N LEU A 108 11.13 11.36 3.50
CA LEU A 108 10.90 10.18 4.31
C LEU A 108 12.11 9.23 4.15
N PRO A 109 12.65 8.65 5.24
CA PRO A 109 13.78 7.71 5.19
C PRO A 109 13.50 6.45 4.35
N GLY A 110 12.24 6.16 4.06
CA GLY A 110 11.85 5.04 3.21
C GLY A 110 10.35 5.03 2.91
N PRO A 111 9.92 4.19 1.97
CA PRO A 111 8.54 4.10 1.52
C PRO A 111 7.59 3.51 2.57
N TRP A 112 8.12 2.82 3.57
CA TRP A 112 7.33 2.24 4.66
C TRP A 112 7.89 2.68 6.01
N GLN A 113 7.02 3.20 6.87
CA GLN A 113 7.32 3.53 8.25
C GLN A 113 6.33 2.79 9.17
N PRO A 114 6.81 2.00 10.15
CA PRO A 114 5.93 1.29 11.07
C PRO A 114 5.16 2.23 11.99
N LEU A 115 5.71 3.43 12.22
CA LEU A 115 5.15 4.45 13.09
C LEU A 115 4.50 5.53 12.22
N PHE A 116 3.19 5.68 12.38
CA PHE A 116 2.48 6.81 11.81
C PHE A 116 2.81 8.05 12.65
N LEU A 117 3.71 8.89 12.15
CA LEU A 117 3.86 10.23 12.69
C LEU A 117 2.71 11.08 12.15
N PRO A 118 1.97 11.81 13.02
CA PRO A 118 0.93 12.71 12.54
C PRO A 118 1.57 13.69 11.55
N PRO A 119 0.93 13.91 10.38
CA PRO A 119 1.45 14.87 9.42
C PRO A 119 1.51 16.25 10.07
N GLU A 120 2.52 17.04 9.71
CA GLU A 120 2.55 18.46 10.09
C GLU A 120 1.26 19.16 9.62
N ASP A 121 0.81 20.18 10.35
CA ASP A 121 -0.43 20.85 9.95
C ASP A 121 -0.25 21.48 8.55
N VAL A 122 -1.23 21.27 7.69
CA VAL A 122 -1.29 21.85 6.35
C VAL A 122 -2.41 22.87 6.28
N ILE A 123 -2.31 23.83 5.36
CA ILE A 123 -3.48 24.60 4.98
C ILE A 123 -4.34 23.67 4.13
N TRP A 124 -5.50 23.27 4.64
CA TRP A 124 -6.46 22.42 3.94
C TRP A 124 -7.68 23.25 3.53
N GLN A 125 -7.88 23.40 2.23
CA GLN A 125 -9.05 24.05 1.63
C GLN A 125 -9.86 22.98 0.92
N ARG A 126 -11.15 22.90 1.25
CA ARG A 126 -12.03 21.84 0.74
C ARG A 126 -12.93 22.34 -0.36
N ASP A 127 -13.33 21.41 -1.23
CA ASP A 127 -14.40 21.61 -2.22
C ASP A 127 -14.18 22.83 -3.12
N LEU A 128 -12.92 23.07 -3.53
CA LEU A 128 -12.59 24.14 -4.46
C LEU A 128 -13.05 23.75 -5.87
N ILE A 129 -13.77 24.66 -6.52
CA ILE A 129 -14.14 24.51 -7.93
C ILE A 129 -12.88 24.74 -8.76
N VAL A 130 -12.31 23.66 -9.27
CA VAL A 130 -11.08 23.69 -10.10
C VAL A 130 -11.39 23.58 -11.60
N GLY A 131 -12.64 23.30 -11.95
CA GLY A 131 -13.08 23.24 -13.34
C GLY A 131 -14.50 22.74 -13.48
N GLU A 132 -14.80 22.21 -14.65
CA GLU A 132 -16.09 21.61 -14.99
C GLU A 132 -15.88 20.14 -15.41
N LYS A 133 -16.80 19.26 -14.99
CA LYS A 133 -16.78 17.86 -15.39
C LYS A 133 -17.24 17.74 -16.85
N TYR A 134 -16.70 16.76 -17.57
CA TYR A 134 -17.16 16.46 -18.94
C TYR A 134 -18.66 16.17 -19.02
N ALA A 135 -19.22 15.49 -18.02
CA ALA A 135 -20.65 15.19 -17.93
C ALA A 135 -21.51 16.36 -17.40
N GLY A 136 -20.90 17.54 -17.19
CA GLY A 136 -21.53 18.72 -16.61
C GLY A 136 -21.36 18.84 -15.09
N GLY A 137 -21.40 20.08 -14.60
CA GLY A 137 -21.31 20.41 -13.18
C GLY A 137 -19.88 20.65 -12.68
N PRO A 138 -19.72 21.23 -11.48
CA PRO A 138 -18.42 21.65 -10.97
C PRO A 138 -17.52 20.45 -10.68
N LEU A 139 -16.26 20.53 -11.13
CA LEU A 139 -15.19 19.67 -10.69
C LEU A 139 -14.61 20.24 -9.40
N LEU A 140 -14.77 19.51 -8.31
CA LEU A 140 -14.30 19.89 -6.99
C LEU A 140 -12.97 19.20 -6.69
N ALA A 141 -12.07 19.89 -5.99
CA ALA A 141 -10.87 19.33 -5.42
C ALA A 141 -10.57 19.94 -4.05
N ASP A 142 -9.92 19.14 -3.22
CA ASP A 142 -9.29 19.65 -2.00
C ASP A 142 -7.88 20.14 -2.34
N LEU A 143 -7.48 21.27 -1.76
CA LEU A 143 -6.16 21.84 -1.90
C LEU A 143 -5.44 21.81 -0.55
N TRP A 144 -4.33 21.07 -0.53
CA TRP A 144 -3.39 21.03 0.58
C TRP A 144 -2.18 21.89 0.24
N GLN A 145 -1.87 22.88 1.08
CA GLN A 145 -0.72 23.77 0.89
C GLN A 145 0.23 23.75 2.10
N PRO A 146 1.54 23.94 1.87
CA PRO A 146 2.50 24.23 2.93
C PRO A 146 2.08 25.45 3.76
N LYS A 147 2.48 25.49 5.03
CA LYS A 147 2.21 26.62 5.93
C LYS A 147 2.86 27.92 5.40
N PRO A 148 2.36 29.11 5.80
CA PRO A 148 3.05 30.36 5.51
C PRO A 148 4.46 30.33 6.11
N GLY A 149 5.45 30.77 5.33
CA GLY A 149 6.87 30.72 5.73
C GLY A 149 7.59 29.41 5.41
N GLN A 150 6.89 28.35 4.97
CA GLN A 150 7.54 27.18 4.39
C GLN A 150 7.90 27.41 2.91
N TRP A 151 9.00 26.81 2.47
CA TRP A 151 9.47 26.89 1.09
C TRP A 151 8.45 26.27 0.12
N ARG A 152 8.22 26.94 -1.01
CA ARG A 152 7.34 26.44 -2.09
C ARG A 152 8.21 26.11 -3.30
N SER A 153 8.22 24.85 -3.71
CA SER A 153 8.98 24.39 -4.89
C SER A 153 8.35 24.82 -6.22
N GLY A 154 7.10 25.28 -6.22
CA GLY A 154 6.31 25.50 -7.44
C GLY A 154 5.75 24.21 -8.06
N LEU A 155 6.03 23.05 -7.45
CA LEU A 155 5.46 21.76 -7.84
C LEU A 155 4.03 21.62 -7.28
N ALA A 156 3.12 21.12 -8.11
CA ALA A 156 1.79 20.68 -7.69
C ALA A 156 1.62 19.19 -7.96
N ILE A 157 1.04 18.47 -7.00
CA ILE A 157 0.68 17.05 -7.15
C ILE A 157 -0.83 16.99 -7.34
N LEU A 158 -1.26 16.49 -8.50
CA LEU A 158 -2.66 16.17 -8.75
C LEU A 158 -2.90 14.74 -8.30
N TYR A 159 -3.62 14.57 -7.19
CA TYR A 159 -3.99 13.26 -6.67
C TYR A 159 -5.44 12.95 -7.01
N THR A 160 -5.64 11.85 -7.72
CA THR A 160 -6.97 11.25 -7.94
C THR A 160 -7.03 9.93 -7.19
N HIS A 161 -7.96 9.79 -6.26
CA HIS A 161 -8.15 8.50 -5.59
C HIS A 161 -8.70 7.47 -6.60
N GLY A 162 -8.25 6.22 -6.50
CA GLY A 162 -8.85 5.13 -7.28
C GLY A 162 -10.22 4.73 -6.73
N GLY A 163 -11.10 4.21 -7.60
CA GLY A 163 -12.34 3.54 -7.19
C GLY A 163 -13.62 4.38 -7.15
N ALA A 164 -13.70 5.48 -7.91
CA ALA A 164 -14.95 6.20 -8.17
C ALA A 164 -15.70 5.62 -9.37
#